data_AF-B8AFQ6-F1
#
_entry.id   AF-B8AFQ6-F1
#
_cell.length_a   1.000
_cell.length_b   1.000
_cell.length_c   1.000
_cell.angle_alpha   90.00
_cell.angle_beta   90.00
_cell.angle_gamma   90.00
#
_symmetry.space_group_name_H-M   'P 1'
#
loop_
_entity.id
_entity.type
_entity.pdbx_description
1 polymer ?
#
loop_
_entity_poly.entity_id
_entity_poly.type
_entity_poly.pdbx_seq_one_letter_code
_entity_poly.pdbx_strand_id
1 'polypeptide(L)'
;MAGNGPINKEDPLNWGAAAAEMAGSHLDEVKRMVAQFREPLVKIQGATLRVGQVAAVAQAKDAAGVAVELDEEARPRVKASSEWILNCIAHGGDIYGVTTGFGGTSHRRTKDGPALQVELLRKTLEAVDILKLMTSTYIVALCQAVDLRHLEENIKSSVKNCVTQVAKKVLTMNPTGDLSSARFSEKNLLTAIDREAVFSYADDPCSANYPLMQKLRAVLVEHALTSGDAEPEASVFSKITKFEEELRSALPREIEAARVAVANGTAPARGKLIDPMLDCLKEWNGEPLPIN
;
A
#
# COMPACT_ATOMS: atom_id res chain seq x y z
N MET A 1 -3.31 -36.01 -50.36
CA MET A 1 -4.36 -35.01 -50.08
C MET A 1 -5.28 -35.59 -49.01
N ALA A 2 -5.10 -35.17 -47.76
CA ALA A 2 -6.04 -35.43 -46.66
C ALA A 2 -6.35 -34.05 -46.07
N GLY A 3 -7.64 -33.69 -46.10
CA GLY A 3 -8.12 -32.32 -46.00
C GLY A 3 -7.97 -31.68 -44.62
N ASN A 4 -7.83 -30.35 -44.64
CA ASN A 4 -8.11 -29.49 -43.51
C ASN A 4 -9.55 -29.73 -43.04
N GLY A 5 -9.72 -30.47 -41.94
CA GLY A 5 -10.97 -30.45 -41.18
C GLY A 5 -11.21 -29.03 -40.62
N PRO A 6 -12.48 -28.64 -40.40
CA PRO A 6 -12.81 -27.33 -39.86
C PRO A 6 -12.16 -27.17 -38.47
N ILE A 7 -11.46 -26.05 -38.27
CA ILE A 7 -10.96 -25.62 -36.96
C ILE A 7 -12.18 -25.49 -36.05
N ASN A 8 -12.23 -26.27 -34.97
CA ASN A 8 -13.34 -26.24 -34.02
C ASN A 8 -13.45 -24.81 -33.46
N LYS A 9 -14.62 -24.17 -33.63
CA LYS A 9 -14.89 -22.77 -33.22
C LYS A 9 -15.04 -22.59 -31.70
N GLU A 10 -14.92 -23.67 -30.94
CA GLU A 10 -15.12 -23.67 -29.50
C GLU A 10 -13.82 -23.25 -28.79
N ASP A 11 -13.93 -22.24 -27.92
CA ASP A 11 -12.89 -21.75 -27.00
C ASP A 11 -12.61 -22.83 -25.94
N PRO A 12 -11.68 -23.77 -26.20
CA PRO A 12 -11.61 -25.01 -25.43
C PRO A 12 -10.97 -24.79 -24.05
N LEU A 13 -10.32 -23.64 -23.85
CA LEU A 13 -9.69 -23.23 -22.60
C LEU A 13 -10.49 -22.11 -21.90
N ASN A 14 -11.64 -21.69 -22.45
CA ASN A 14 -12.45 -20.57 -21.97
C ASN A 14 -11.66 -19.26 -21.80
N TRP A 15 -10.58 -19.05 -22.56
CA TRP A 15 -9.75 -17.85 -22.44
C TRP A 15 -10.44 -16.62 -23.00
N GLY A 16 -11.17 -16.77 -24.11
CA GLY A 16 -12.01 -15.71 -24.67
C GLY A 16 -13.17 -15.36 -23.75
N ALA A 17 -13.80 -16.37 -23.14
CA ALA A 17 -14.85 -16.16 -22.14
C ALA A 17 -14.33 -15.45 -20.88
N ALA A 18 -13.18 -15.86 -20.34
CA ALA A 18 -12.55 -15.24 -19.18
C ALA A 18 -12.10 -13.79 -19.49
N ALA A 19 -11.48 -13.56 -20.64
CA ALA A 19 -11.09 -12.22 -21.08
C ALA A 19 -12.31 -11.30 -21.29
N ALA A 20 -13.43 -11.83 -21.76
CA ALA A 20 -14.69 -11.09 -21.90
C ALA A 20 -15.31 -10.74 -20.53
N GLU A 21 -15.21 -11.59 -19.51
CA GLU A 21 -15.62 -11.23 -18.14
C GLU A 21 -14.71 -10.16 -17.52
N MET A 22 -13.44 -10.11 -17.91
CA MET A 22 -12.49 -9.07 -17.52
C MET A 22 -12.61 -7.79 -18.37
N ALA A 23 -13.47 -7.78 -19.39
CA ALA A 23 -13.69 -6.61 -20.22
C ALA A 23 -14.60 -5.60 -19.49
N GLY A 24 -14.13 -4.36 -19.38
CA GLY A 24 -14.87 -3.24 -18.81
C GLY A 24 -14.10 -2.51 -17.70
N SER A 25 -14.72 -1.46 -17.18
CA SER A 25 -14.12 -0.61 -16.16
C SER A 25 -14.02 -1.32 -14.81
N HIS A 26 -12.84 -1.27 -14.16
CA HIS A 26 -12.69 -1.71 -12.77
C HIS A 26 -13.63 -0.98 -11.80
N LEU A 27 -14.00 0.27 -12.09
CA LEU A 27 -15.00 1.00 -11.30
C LEU A 27 -16.38 0.34 -11.40
N ASP A 28 -16.78 -0.10 -12.59
CA ASP A 28 -18.06 -0.79 -12.78
C ASP A 28 -18.04 -2.21 -12.22
N GLU A 29 -16.87 -2.86 -12.24
CA GLU A 29 -16.64 -4.10 -11.48
C GLU A 29 -16.86 -3.88 -9.98
N VAL A 30 -16.28 -2.82 -9.40
CA VAL A 30 -16.48 -2.46 -7.98
C VAL A 30 -17.94 -2.12 -7.69
N LYS A 31 -18.62 -1.34 -8.54
CA LYS A 31 -20.06 -1.08 -8.39
C LYS A 31 -20.88 -2.37 -8.43
N ARG A 32 -20.58 -3.30 -9.35
CA ARG A 32 -21.22 -4.62 -9.41
C ARG A 32 -20.95 -5.44 -8.16
N MET A 33 -19.72 -5.43 -7.65
CA MET A 33 -19.36 -6.09 -6.40
C MET A 33 -20.14 -5.50 -5.21
N VAL A 34 -20.26 -4.18 -5.11
CA VAL A 34 -21.04 -3.49 -4.07
C VAL A 34 -22.54 -3.79 -4.19
N ALA A 35 -23.08 -3.84 -5.40
CA ALA A 35 -24.47 -4.21 -5.64
C ALA A 35 -24.72 -5.66 -5.20
N GLN A 36 -23.89 -6.61 -5.65
CA GLN A 36 -23.95 -8.01 -5.22
C GLN A 36 -23.78 -8.20 -3.72
N PHE A 37 -22.92 -7.40 -3.09
CA PHE A 37 -22.68 -7.43 -1.65
C PHE A 37 -23.93 -7.02 -0.84
N ARG A 38 -24.78 -6.15 -1.41
CA ARG A 38 -25.99 -5.65 -0.77
C ARG A 38 -27.22 -6.54 -1.01
N GLU A 39 -27.12 -7.55 -1.87
CA GLU A 39 -28.21 -8.47 -2.12
C GLU A 39 -28.51 -9.32 -0.87
N PRO A 40 -29.77 -9.38 -0.42
CA PRO A 40 -30.13 -10.13 0.78
C PRO A 40 -30.15 -11.66 0.54
N LEU A 41 -30.09 -12.10 -0.71
CA LEU A 41 -30.13 -13.51 -1.09
C LEU A 41 -28.98 -13.84 -2.05
N VAL A 42 -28.15 -14.81 -1.66
CA VAL A 42 -27.10 -15.37 -2.51
C VAL A 42 -27.52 -16.76 -2.98
N LYS A 43 -27.79 -16.90 -4.28
CA LYS A 43 -28.04 -18.20 -4.91
C LYS A 43 -26.74 -18.87 -5.35
N ILE A 44 -26.54 -20.11 -4.91
CA ILE A 44 -25.40 -20.95 -5.27
C ILE A 44 -25.82 -21.87 -6.42
N GLN A 45 -25.28 -21.63 -7.61
CA GLN A 45 -25.60 -22.40 -8.82
C GLN A 45 -24.52 -23.41 -9.23
N GLY A 46 -23.34 -23.36 -8.60
CA GLY A 46 -22.19 -24.22 -8.90
C GLY A 46 -21.44 -23.91 -10.19
N ALA A 47 -21.85 -22.87 -10.94
CA ALA A 47 -21.20 -22.43 -12.18
C ALA A 47 -20.41 -21.12 -12.02
N THR A 48 -20.76 -20.28 -11.06
CA THR A 48 -20.09 -18.99 -10.80
C THR A 48 -20.04 -18.70 -9.31
N LEU A 49 -18.96 -18.09 -8.84
CA LEU A 49 -18.82 -17.55 -7.49
C LEU A 49 -18.22 -16.16 -7.58
N ARG A 50 -18.92 -15.13 -7.10
CA ARG A 50 -18.48 -13.72 -7.23
C ARG A 50 -18.00 -13.15 -5.90
N VAL A 51 -17.00 -12.26 -5.96
CA VAL A 51 -16.38 -11.64 -4.78
C VAL A 51 -17.40 -10.92 -3.89
N GLY A 52 -18.35 -10.17 -4.48
CA GLY A 52 -19.40 -9.48 -3.73
C GLY A 52 -20.29 -10.43 -2.92
N GLN A 53 -20.64 -11.60 -3.49
CA GLN A 53 -21.44 -12.62 -2.80
C GLN A 53 -20.66 -13.25 -1.63
N VAL A 54 -19.38 -13.57 -1.84
CA VAL A 54 -18.51 -14.12 -0.78
C VAL A 54 -18.36 -13.11 0.36
N ALA A 55 -18.13 -11.84 0.04
CA ALA A 55 -18.01 -10.77 1.04
C ALA A 55 -19.31 -10.59 1.84
N ALA A 56 -20.48 -10.67 1.19
CA ALA A 56 -21.78 -10.56 1.85
C ALA A 56 -21.99 -11.68 2.88
N VAL A 57 -21.73 -12.93 2.47
CA VAL A 57 -21.86 -14.10 3.35
C VAL A 57 -20.82 -14.07 4.48
N ALA A 58 -19.58 -13.65 4.19
CA ALA A 58 -18.52 -13.58 5.19
C ALA A 58 -18.77 -12.49 6.26
N GLN A 59 -19.47 -11.40 5.91
CA GLN A 59 -19.83 -10.34 6.85
C GLN A 59 -21.03 -10.72 7.74
N ALA A 60 -21.92 -11.59 7.26
CA ALA A 60 -23.11 -12.01 8.00
C ALA A 60 -22.68 -12.66 9.33
N LYS A 61 -22.91 -11.96 10.44
CA LYS A 61 -22.56 -12.44 11.79
C LYS A 61 -23.47 -13.57 12.27
N ASP A 62 -24.64 -13.70 11.65
CA ASP A 62 -25.65 -14.74 11.85
C ASP A 62 -26.48 -14.92 10.56
N ALA A 63 -27.37 -15.93 10.55
CA ALA A 63 -28.25 -16.24 9.41
C ALA A 63 -29.30 -15.14 9.11
N ALA A 64 -29.30 -14.01 9.84
CA ALA A 64 -30.28 -12.94 9.68
C ALA A 64 -29.86 -11.86 8.66
N GLY A 65 -28.58 -11.80 8.27
CA GLY A 65 -28.07 -10.74 7.38
C GLY A 65 -28.18 -11.03 5.88
N VAL A 66 -27.88 -12.26 5.46
CA VAL A 66 -27.86 -12.69 4.06
C VAL A 66 -28.30 -14.15 3.98
N ALA A 67 -29.38 -14.44 3.27
CA ALA A 67 -29.83 -15.81 3.01
C ALA A 67 -28.95 -16.44 1.92
N VAL A 68 -28.57 -17.70 2.13
CA VAL A 68 -27.81 -18.48 1.12
C VAL A 68 -28.67 -19.68 0.73
N GLU A 69 -29.02 -19.76 -0.56
CA GLU A 69 -29.86 -20.82 -1.09
C GLU A 69 -29.18 -21.52 -2.26
N LEU A 70 -29.42 -22.83 -2.40
CA LEU A 70 -29.02 -23.56 -3.60
C LEU A 70 -30.01 -23.23 -4.73
N ASP A 71 -29.49 -22.92 -5.92
CA ASP A 71 -30.36 -22.79 -7.08
C ASP A 71 -31.03 -24.13 -7.42
N GLU A 72 -32.35 -24.12 -7.62
CA GLU A 72 -33.10 -25.34 -7.92
C GLU A 72 -32.64 -26.02 -9.20
N GLU A 73 -32.14 -25.27 -10.18
CA GLU A 73 -31.57 -25.84 -11.40
C GLU A 73 -30.24 -26.57 -11.13
N ALA A 74 -29.53 -26.20 -10.06
CA ALA A 74 -28.28 -26.85 -9.66
C ALA A 74 -28.51 -28.12 -8.81
N ARG A 75 -29.67 -28.23 -8.15
CA ARG A 75 -29.97 -29.34 -7.23
C ARG A 75 -29.81 -30.74 -7.84
N PRO A 76 -30.27 -31.03 -9.07
CA PRO A 76 -30.06 -32.35 -9.68
C PRO A 76 -28.59 -32.65 -9.95
N ARG A 77 -27.80 -31.65 -10.39
CA ARG A 77 -26.36 -31.82 -10.67
C ARG A 77 -25.58 -32.07 -9.40
N VAL A 78 -25.85 -31.30 -8.34
CA VAL A 78 -25.23 -31.49 -7.02
C VAL A 78 -25.55 -32.88 -6.47
N LYS A 79 -26.81 -33.31 -6.58
CA LYS A 79 -27.23 -34.64 -6.16
C LYS A 79 -26.50 -35.75 -6.91
N ALA A 80 -26.45 -35.67 -8.24
CA ALA A 80 -25.73 -36.65 -9.07
C ALA A 80 -24.24 -36.72 -8.72
N SER A 81 -23.59 -35.57 -8.50
CA SER A 81 -22.19 -35.53 -8.06
C SER A 81 -21.99 -36.15 -6.68
N SER A 82 -22.90 -35.89 -5.75
CA SER A 82 -22.84 -36.45 -4.40
C SER A 82 -23.02 -37.98 -4.42
N GLU A 83 -24.00 -38.48 -5.17
CA GLU A 83 -24.24 -39.91 -5.35
C GLU A 83 -23.03 -40.61 -5.99
N TRP A 84 -22.40 -39.99 -6.98
CA TRP A 84 -21.18 -40.50 -7.59
C TRP A 84 -20.02 -40.59 -6.57
N ILE A 85 -19.79 -39.54 -5.77
CA ILE A 85 -18.76 -39.54 -4.72
C ILE A 85 -19.03 -40.66 -3.73
N LEU A 86 -20.25 -40.76 -3.20
CA LEU A 86 -20.62 -41.79 -2.22
C LEU A 86 -20.43 -43.20 -2.80
N ASN A 87 -20.79 -43.39 -4.06
CA ASN A 87 -20.59 -44.65 -4.76
C ASN A 87 -19.08 -44.99 -4.89
N CYS A 88 -18.26 -44.03 -5.29
CA CYS A 88 -16.81 -44.21 -5.36
C CYS A 88 -16.21 -44.56 -3.99
N ILE A 89 -16.62 -43.88 -2.91
CA ILE A 89 -16.17 -44.18 -1.54
C ILE A 89 -16.57 -45.60 -1.14
N ALA A 90 -17.82 -46.01 -1.41
CA ALA A 90 -18.34 -47.34 -1.07
C ALA A 90 -17.56 -48.47 -1.77
N HIS A 91 -17.01 -48.20 -2.96
CA HIS A 91 -16.20 -49.14 -3.73
C HIS A 91 -14.69 -49.00 -3.47
N GLY A 92 -14.28 -48.25 -2.44
CA GLY A 92 -12.87 -48.10 -2.04
C GLY A 92 -12.06 -47.16 -2.94
N GLY A 93 -12.73 -46.25 -3.66
CA GLY A 93 -12.11 -45.25 -4.51
C GLY A 93 -11.36 -44.17 -3.71
N ASP A 94 -10.16 -43.85 -4.19
CA ASP A 94 -9.36 -42.74 -3.68
C ASP A 94 -9.77 -41.44 -4.36
N ILE A 95 -10.30 -40.49 -3.57
CA ILE A 95 -10.71 -39.17 -4.03
C ILE A 95 -9.89 -38.13 -3.25
N TYR A 96 -9.11 -37.34 -3.99
CA TYR A 96 -8.22 -36.34 -3.41
C TYR A 96 -8.97 -35.33 -2.52
N GLY A 97 -8.55 -35.18 -1.27
CA GLY A 97 -9.19 -34.28 -0.31
C GLY A 97 -10.56 -34.76 0.21
N VAL A 98 -11.03 -35.94 -0.19
CA VAL A 98 -12.29 -36.56 0.29
C VAL A 98 -12.03 -37.85 1.06
N THR A 99 -11.36 -38.82 0.45
CA THR A 99 -10.87 -40.04 1.14
C THR A 99 -9.36 -40.05 1.31
N THR A 100 -8.69 -39.00 0.84
CA THR A 100 -7.24 -38.79 1.03
C THR A 100 -6.97 -37.47 1.73
N GLY A 101 -5.77 -37.35 2.32
CA GLY A 101 -5.27 -36.04 2.79
C GLY A 101 -5.08 -35.03 1.65
N PHE A 102 -4.71 -33.80 1.99
CA PHE A 102 -4.43 -32.71 1.05
C PHE A 102 -2.95 -32.27 1.14
N GLY A 103 -2.39 -31.74 0.05
CA GLY A 103 -1.03 -31.21 0.00
C GLY A 103 0.01 -32.27 0.37
N GLY A 104 0.89 -31.95 1.33
CA GLY A 104 1.93 -32.87 1.81
C GLY A 104 1.41 -34.16 2.46
N THR A 105 0.12 -34.24 2.78
CA THR A 105 -0.52 -35.44 3.37
C THR A 105 -1.35 -36.24 2.37
N SER A 106 -1.24 -35.94 1.07
CA SER A 106 -2.04 -36.56 -0.01
C SER A 106 -1.95 -38.08 -0.11
N HIS A 107 -0.92 -38.70 0.48
CA HIS A 107 -0.72 -40.14 0.54
C HIS A 107 -1.56 -40.83 1.62
N ARG A 108 -2.06 -40.09 2.63
CA ARG A 108 -2.90 -40.67 3.67
C ARG A 108 -4.28 -41.01 3.12
N ARG A 109 -4.90 -42.07 3.66
CA ARG A 109 -6.22 -42.59 3.28
C ARG A 109 -7.13 -42.72 4.49
N THR A 110 -8.42 -42.46 4.31
CA THR A 110 -9.47 -42.70 5.30
C THR A 110 -10.66 -43.38 4.66
N LYS A 111 -11.32 -44.27 5.42
CA LYS A 111 -12.64 -44.82 5.05
C LYS A 111 -13.78 -43.96 5.60
N ASP A 112 -13.46 -43.00 6.47
CA ASP A 112 -14.40 -42.04 7.05
C ASP A 112 -14.19 -40.66 6.39
N GLY A 113 -14.68 -40.56 5.15
CA GLY A 113 -14.69 -39.30 4.39
C GLY A 113 -15.48 -38.19 5.08
N PRO A 114 -16.68 -38.44 5.63
CA PRO A 114 -17.45 -37.44 6.37
C PRO A 114 -16.67 -36.82 7.54
N ALA A 115 -16.01 -37.64 8.38
CA ALA A 115 -15.20 -37.11 9.48
C ALA A 115 -14.02 -36.26 8.99
N LEU A 116 -13.37 -36.67 7.89
CA LEU A 116 -12.30 -35.87 7.28
C LEU A 116 -12.82 -34.52 6.76
N GLN A 117 -13.99 -34.47 6.12
CA GLN A 117 -14.59 -33.21 5.66
C GLN A 117 -14.88 -32.25 6.82
N VAL A 118 -15.43 -32.75 7.94
CA VAL A 118 -15.69 -31.95 9.14
C VAL A 118 -14.38 -31.37 9.69
N GLU A 119 -13.32 -32.19 9.77
CA GLU A 119 -12.02 -31.72 10.28
C GLU A 119 -11.36 -30.71 9.32
N LEU A 120 -11.49 -30.89 8.01
CA LEU A 120 -11.02 -29.92 7.01
C LEU A 120 -11.72 -28.56 7.17
N LEU A 121 -13.05 -28.55 7.29
CA LEU A 121 -13.81 -27.32 7.54
C LEU A 121 -13.36 -26.62 8.82
N ARG A 122 -13.15 -27.39 9.91
CA ARG A 122 -12.66 -26.86 11.18
C ARG A 122 -11.29 -26.20 11.03
N LYS A 123 -10.38 -26.81 10.25
CA LYS A 123 -9.05 -26.26 9.96
C LYS A 123 -9.08 -25.06 9.03
N THR A 124 -9.96 -25.02 8.04
CA THR A 124 -10.18 -23.83 7.22
C THR A 124 -10.70 -22.67 8.06
N LEU A 125 -11.62 -22.93 9.00
CA LEU A 125 -12.11 -21.90 9.91
C LEU A 125 -11.00 -21.35 10.82
N GLU A 126 -10.16 -22.23 11.38
CA GLU A 126 -8.97 -21.83 12.16
C GLU A 126 -8.01 -20.96 11.32
N ALA A 127 -7.79 -21.31 10.05
CA ALA A 127 -6.96 -20.51 9.14
C ALA A 127 -7.57 -19.14 8.82
N VAL A 128 -8.91 -19.05 8.68
CA VAL A 128 -9.61 -17.78 8.50
C VAL A 128 -9.44 -16.88 9.72
N ASP A 129 -9.43 -17.43 10.93
CA ASP A 129 -9.19 -16.62 12.13
C ASP A 129 -7.75 -16.08 12.19
N ILE A 130 -6.76 -16.87 11.75
CA ILE A 130 -5.38 -16.37 11.58
C ILE A 130 -5.33 -15.25 10.53
N LEU A 131 -6.01 -15.43 9.39
CA LEU A 131 -6.08 -14.41 8.35
C LEU A 131 -6.69 -13.10 8.89
N LYS A 132 -7.76 -13.17 9.69
CA LYS A 132 -8.34 -11.99 10.35
C LYS A 132 -7.32 -11.26 11.23
N LEU A 133 -6.51 -11.99 12.01
CA LEU A 133 -5.45 -11.39 12.83
C LEU A 133 -4.38 -10.70 11.97
N MET A 134 -3.96 -11.35 10.87
CA MET A 134 -2.99 -10.79 9.93
C MET A 134 -3.54 -9.53 9.26
N THR A 135 -4.77 -9.58 8.73
CA THR A 135 -5.42 -8.42 8.08
C THR A 135 -5.63 -7.27 9.04
N SER A 136 -6.05 -7.54 10.29
CA SER A 136 -6.22 -6.50 11.31
C SER A 136 -4.90 -5.78 11.61
N THR A 137 -3.82 -6.55 11.79
CA THR A 137 -2.48 -6.01 12.01
C THR A 137 -2.01 -5.19 10.82
N TYR A 138 -2.28 -5.67 9.60
CA TYR A 138 -1.90 -4.99 8.37
C TYR A 138 -2.62 -3.65 8.19
N ILE A 139 -3.93 -3.59 8.50
CA ILE A 139 -4.70 -2.33 8.46
C ILE A 139 -4.13 -1.30 9.44
N VAL A 140 -3.83 -1.71 10.68
CA VAL A 140 -3.21 -0.81 11.67
C VAL A 140 -1.85 -0.30 11.19
N ALA A 141 -1.01 -1.18 10.62
CA ALA A 141 0.28 -0.80 10.07
C ALA A 141 0.15 0.20 8.90
N LEU A 142 -0.87 0.04 8.04
CA LEU A 142 -1.15 0.97 6.95
C LEU A 142 -1.58 2.34 7.48
N CYS A 143 -2.50 2.40 8.45
CA CYS A 143 -2.89 3.67 9.09
C CYS A 143 -1.68 4.38 9.72
N GLN A 144 -0.87 3.64 10.48
CA GLN A 144 0.36 4.16 11.06
C GLN A 144 1.33 4.69 10.00
N ALA A 145 1.45 4.01 8.86
CA ALA A 145 2.31 4.47 7.75
C ALA A 145 1.79 5.77 7.14
N VAL A 146 0.47 5.92 6.99
CA VAL A 146 -0.15 7.18 6.53
C VAL A 146 0.15 8.33 7.48
N ASP A 147 0.00 8.10 8.79
CA ASP A 147 0.28 9.11 9.82
C ASP A 147 1.77 9.49 9.84
N LEU A 148 2.67 8.51 9.71
CA LEU A 148 4.10 8.75 9.59
C LEU A 148 4.46 9.56 8.33
N ARG A 149 3.80 9.31 7.18
CA ARG A 149 4.01 10.14 5.98
C ARG A 149 3.51 11.57 6.14
N HIS A 150 2.38 11.76 6.81
CA HIS A 150 1.87 13.08 7.13
C HIS A 150 2.82 13.84 8.09
N LEU A 151 3.37 13.13 9.08
CA LEU A 151 4.38 13.68 9.99
C LEU A 151 5.69 14.03 9.25
N GLU A 152 6.16 13.13 8.39
CA GLU A 152 7.36 13.33 7.56
C GLU A 152 7.27 14.62 6.75
N GLU A 153 6.16 14.83 6.03
CA GLU A 153 5.97 15.99 5.17
C GLU A 153 5.98 17.32 5.98
N ASN A 154 5.30 17.34 7.13
CA ASN A 154 5.24 18.53 7.97
C ASN A 154 6.60 18.85 8.61
N ILE A 155 7.33 17.83 9.08
CA ILE A 155 8.69 18.03 9.60
C ILE A 155 9.61 18.50 8.48
N LYS A 156 9.57 17.88 7.29
CA LYS A 156 10.39 18.30 6.14
C LYS A 156 10.12 19.76 5.77
N SER A 157 8.85 20.16 5.69
CA SER A 157 8.48 21.56 5.43
C SER A 157 9.01 22.50 6.51
N SER A 158 8.93 22.12 7.78
CA SER A 158 9.46 22.91 8.91
C SER A 158 10.98 23.08 8.82
N VAL A 159 11.70 21.99 8.53
CA VAL A 159 13.16 21.99 8.32
C VAL A 159 13.55 22.92 7.17
N LYS A 160 12.88 22.81 6.01
CA LYS A 160 13.15 23.69 4.85
C LYS A 160 12.94 25.16 5.19
N ASN A 161 11.83 25.49 5.87
CA ASN A 161 11.53 26.86 6.27
C ASN A 161 12.58 27.41 7.25
N CYS A 162 12.94 26.64 8.28
CA CYS A 162 13.96 27.01 9.25
C CYS A 162 15.32 27.23 8.58
N VAL A 163 15.76 26.29 7.72
CA VAL A 163 17.03 26.40 7.00
C VAL A 163 17.05 27.60 6.07
N THR A 164 15.97 27.87 5.33
CA THR A 164 15.85 29.08 4.49
C THR A 164 15.95 30.35 5.33
N GLN A 165 15.27 30.42 6.47
CA GLN A 165 15.32 31.60 7.35
C GLN A 165 16.72 31.84 7.91
N VAL A 166 17.38 30.78 8.42
CA VAL A 166 18.75 30.86 8.94
C VAL A 166 19.74 31.20 7.82
N ALA A 167 19.60 30.61 6.63
CA ALA A 167 20.43 30.91 5.46
C ALA A 167 20.29 32.39 5.05
N LYS A 168 19.08 32.94 5.00
CA LYS A 168 18.87 34.36 4.70
C LYS A 168 19.49 35.27 5.76
N LYS A 169 19.37 34.90 7.04
CA LYS A 169 19.95 35.66 8.16
C LYS A 169 21.49 35.66 8.15
N VAL A 170 22.11 34.53 7.79
CA VAL A 170 23.57 34.33 7.96
C VAL A 170 24.38 34.45 6.67
N LEU A 171 23.83 33.98 5.55
CA LEU A 171 24.57 33.80 4.29
C LEU A 171 24.34 34.91 3.26
N THR A 172 23.51 35.91 3.54
CA THR A 172 23.15 36.94 2.55
C THR A 172 24.13 38.12 2.52
N MET A 173 24.63 38.53 3.69
CA MET A 173 25.54 39.67 3.84
C MET A 173 26.81 39.30 4.59
N ASN A 174 27.91 39.93 4.20
CA ASN A 174 29.16 39.94 4.94
C ASN A 174 29.07 40.83 6.20
N PRO A 175 29.94 40.64 7.19
CA PRO A 175 30.08 41.58 8.30
C PRO A 175 30.38 43.02 7.85
N THR A 176 30.95 43.20 6.65
CA THR A 176 31.23 44.50 6.01
C THR A 176 30.01 45.16 5.37
N GLY A 177 28.87 44.45 5.25
CA GLY A 177 27.65 44.91 4.58
C GLY A 177 27.54 44.52 3.10
N ASP A 178 28.60 43.96 2.50
CA ASP A 178 28.59 43.51 1.11
C ASP A 178 27.79 42.23 0.92
N LEU A 179 27.26 42.02 -0.29
CA LEU A 179 26.52 40.80 -0.62
C LEU A 179 27.44 39.60 -0.68
N SER A 180 27.01 38.48 -0.09
CA SER A 180 27.82 37.28 -0.05
C SER A 180 27.66 36.37 -1.26
N SER A 181 28.73 35.70 -1.67
CA SER A 181 28.68 34.60 -2.66
C SER A 181 27.76 33.46 -2.21
N ALA A 182 27.74 33.14 -0.91
CA ALA A 182 26.95 32.07 -0.32
C ALA A 182 25.43 32.28 -0.38
N ARG A 183 24.96 33.47 -0.79
CA ARG A 183 23.53 33.76 -1.01
C ARG A 183 22.87 32.83 -2.03
N PHE A 184 23.66 32.24 -2.94
CA PHE A 184 23.17 31.33 -3.97
C PHE A 184 23.06 29.87 -3.51
N SER A 185 23.52 29.56 -2.28
CA SER A 185 23.50 28.19 -1.74
C SER A 185 22.12 27.72 -1.30
N GLU A 186 21.12 28.62 -1.15
CA GLU A 186 19.76 28.28 -0.68
C GLU A 186 19.15 27.12 -1.47
N LYS A 187 19.22 27.16 -2.81
CA LYS A 187 18.67 26.10 -3.67
C LYS A 187 19.34 24.75 -3.42
N ASN A 188 20.66 24.74 -3.24
CA ASN A 188 21.42 23.51 -3.02
C ASN A 188 21.18 22.94 -1.62
N LEU A 189 21.01 23.80 -0.60
CA LEU A 189 20.63 23.40 0.75
C LEU A 189 19.25 22.75 0.76
N LEU A 190 18.26 23.35 0.10
CA LEU A 190 16.92 22.78 -0.02
C LEU A 190 16.93 21.45 -0.78
N THR A 191 17.72 21.35 -1.85
CA THR A 191 17.88 20.09 -2.61
C THR A 191 18.53 19.00 -1.75
N ALA A 192 19.48 19.35 -0.89
CA ALA A 192 20.09 18.40 0.04
C ALA A 192 19.07 17.90 1.08
N ILE A 193 18.19 18.76 1.59
CA ILE A 193 17.11 18.38 2.50
C ILE A 193 16.08 17.47 1.81
N ASP A 194 15.71 17.77 0.57
CA ASP A 194 14.74 16.97 -0.18
C ASP A 194 15.21 15.53 -0.42
N ARG A 195 16.53 15.33 -0.54
CA ARG A 195 17.17 14.03 -0.74
C ARG A 195 17.42 13.23 0.54
N GLU A 196 17.17 13.82 1.70
CA GLU A 196 17.42 13.18 2.99
C GLU A 196 16.11 12.69 3.63
N ALA A 197 16.15 11.47 4.17
CA ALA A 197 14.99 10.90 4.84
C ALA A 197 14.80 11.57 6.21
N VAL A 198 13.63 12.15 6.47
CA VAL A 198 13.40 12.94 7.69
C VAL A 198 13.67 12.14 8.96
N PHE A 199 13.20 10.89 8.99
CA PHE A 199 13.36 10.02 10.16
C PHE A 199 14.81 9.54 10.39
N SER A 200 15.77 9.88 9.52
CA SER A 200 17.20 9.62 9.78
C SER A 200 17.85 10.67 10.71
N TYR A 201 17.15 11.79 10.97
CA TYR A 201 17.68 12.88 11.79
C TYR A 201 16.65 13.55 12.71
N ALA A 202 15.35 13.28 12.57
CA ALA A 202 14.31 14.07 13.23
C ALA A 202 14.23 13.92 14.76
N ASP A 203 14.95 12.97 15.36
CA ASP A 203 15.09 12.78 16.81
C ASP A 203 16.21 13.63 17.42
N ASP A 204 17.31 13.87 16.68
CA ASP A 204 18.36 14.84 17.02
C ASP A 204 18.84 15.60 15.77
N PRO A 205 18.09 16.61 15.30
CA PRO A 205 18.30 17.22 13.99
C PRO A 205 19.59 18.04 13.89
N CYS A 206 20.26 18.30 15.01
CA CYS A 206 21.48 19.10 15.08
C CYS A 206 22.73 18.28 15.45
N SER A 207 22.59 16.96 15.54
CA SER A 207 23.71 16.03 15.69
C SER A 207 24.68 16.16 14.52
N ALA A 208 25.96 16.38 14.82
CA ALA A 208 27.02 16.42 13.80
C ALA A 208 27.24 15.06 13.11
N ASN A 209 26.77 13.97 13.73
CA ASN A 209 26.88 12.61 13.21
C ASN A 209 25.69 12.22 12.33
N TYR A 210 24.65 13.05 12.28
CA TYR A 210 23.45 12.77 11.49
C TYR A 210 23.51 13.39 10.10
N PRO A 211 22.80 12.77 9.13
CA PRO A 211 22.92 13.15 7.73
C PRO A 211 22.58 14.62 7.46
N LEU A 212 21.60 15.20 8.15
CA LEU A 212 21.17 16.58 7.90
C LEU A 212 22.33 17.58 8.05
N MET A 213 22.98 17.62 9.22
CA MET A 213 24.08 18.55 9.47
C MET A 213 25.28 18.25 8.56
N GLN A 214 25.57 16.98 8.28
CA GLN A 214 26.66 16.58 7.38
C GLN A 214 26.43 17.10 5.96
N LYS A 215 25.22 16.94 5.42
CA LYS A 215 24.86 17.37 4.06
C LYS A 215 24.80 18.89 3.93
N LEU A 216 24.22 19.58 4.91
CA LEU A 216 24.18 21.06 4.90
C LEU A 216 25.60 21.65 4.94
N ARG A 217 26.47 21.10 5.81
CA ARG A 217 27.89 21.49 5.87
C ARG A 217 28.60 21.23 4.54
N ALA A 218 28.42 20.03 3.97
CA ALA A 218 29.05 19.66 2.70
C ALA A 218 28.69 20.63 1.57
N VAL A 219 27.41 21.03 1.46
CA VAL A 219 26.96 22.01 0.46
C VAL A 219 27.67 23.35 0.63
N LEU A 220 27.83 23.84 1.86
CA LEU A 220 28.48 25.13 2.10
C LEU A 220 30.00 25.08 1.91
N VAL A 221 30.64 23.96 2.28
CA VAL A 221 32.08 23.74 2.03
C VAL A 221 32.35 23.63 0.54
N GLU A 222 31.55 22.88 -0.21
CA GLU A 222 31.67 22.77 -1.67
C GLU A 222 31.50 24.14 -2.35
N HIS A 223 30.57 24.96 -1.87
CA HIS A 223 30.42 26.34 -2.34
C HIS A 223 31.67 27.18 -2.05
N ALA A 224 32.23 27.10 -0.84
CA ALA A 224 33.44 27.84 -0.46
C ALA A 224 34.64 27.49 -1.37
N LEU A 225 34.81 26.20 -1.69
CA LEU A 225 35.89 25.71 -2.55
C LEU A 225 35.71 26.10 -4.03
N THR A 226 34.47 26.36 -4.47
CA THR A 226 34.16 26.68 -5.87
C THR A 226 33.96 28.19 -6.12
N SER A 227 33.82 29.00 -5.06
CA SER A 227 33.55 30.44 -5.18
C SER A 227 34.74 31.30 -5.66
N GLY A 228 35.94 30.73 -5.80
CA GLY A 228 37.13 31.45 -6.29
C GLY A 228 37.47 32.69 -5.44
N ASP A 229 37.99 33.75 -6.06
CA ASP A 229 38.39 35.01 -5.38
C ASP A 229 37.21 35.91 -4.95
N ALA A 230 35.96 35.44 -5.07
CA ALA A 230 34.78 36.26 -4.78
C ALA A 230 34.61 36.60 -3.29
N GLU A 231 35.10 35.74 -2.40
CA GLU A 231 35.20 36.00 -0.96
C GLU A 231 36.41 35.25 -0.39
N PRO A 232 37.12 35.81 0.61
CA PRO A 232 38.16 35.07 1.32
C PRO A 232 37.58 33.80 1.98
N GLU A 233 38.21 32.65 1.77
CA GLU A 233 37.74 31.35 2.30
C GLU A 233 37.47 31.41 3.82
N ALA A 234 38.33 32.10 4.58
CA ALA A 234 38.17 32.28 6.03
C ALA A 234 36.84 32.95 6.42
N SER A 235 36.33 33.87 5.58
CA SER A 235 35.03 34.52 5.77
C SER A 235 33.89 33.52 5.60
N VAL A 236 33.98 32.66 4.58
CA VAL A 236 32.95 31.64 4.30
C VAL A 236 32.92 30.57 5.41
N PHE A 237 34.08 30.10 5.88
CA PHE A 237 34.14 29.14 6.98
C PHE A 237 33.57 29.70 8.30
N SER A 238 33.82 30.98 8.62
CA SER A 238 33.20 31.63 9.78
C SER A 238 31.67 31.66 9.69
N LYS A 239 31.11 31.87 8.49
CA LYS A 239 29.66 31.81 8.27
C LYS A 239 29.09 30.40 8.41
N ILE A 240 29.85 29.36 8.04
CA ILE A 240 29.43 27.97 8.27
C ILE A 240 29.22 27.73 9.77
N THR A 241 30.19 28.13 10.60
CA THR A 241 30.07 28.01 12.07
C THR A 241 28.84 28.77 12.59
N LYS A 242 28.67 30.02 12.18
CA LYS A 242 27.51 30.84 12.60
C LYS A 242 26.17 30.26 12.12
N PHE A 243 26.13 29.69 10.92
CA PHE A 243 24.94 29.04 10.37
C PHE A 243 24.57 27.81 11.20
N GLU A 244 25.54 26.96 11.54
CA GLU A 244 25.29 25.78 12.37
C GLU A 244 24.87 26.13 13.80
N GLU A 245 25.43 27.19 14.40
CA GLU A 245 25.02 27.69 15.71
C GLU A 245 23.57 28.18 15.73
N GLU A 246 23.20 29.02 14.76
CA GLU A 246 21.84 29.52 14.61
C GLU A 246 20.85 28.38 14.35
N LEU A 247 21.21 27.42 13.49
CA LEU A 247 20.37 26.26 13.22
C LEU A 247 20.19 25.38 14.48
N ARG A 248 21.26 25.16 15.25
CA ARG A 248 21.21 24.42 16.53
C ARG A 248 20.29 25.07 17.56
N SER A 249 20.17 26.39 17.51
CA SER A 249 19.28 27.14 18.41
C SER A 249 17.80 27.10 18.00
N ALA A 250 17.50 27.00 16.71
CA ALA A 250 16.14 27.14 16.18
C ALA A 250 15.50 25.79 15.82
N LEU A 251 16.23 24.93 15.11
CA LEU A 251 15.68 23.76 14.44
C LEU A 251 15.00 22.73 15.36
N PRO A 252 15.53 22.38 16.54
CA PRO A 252 14.85 21.45 17.44
C PRO A 252 13.45 21.91 17.85
N ARG A 253 13.29 23.23 18.10
CA ARG A 253 12.00 23.83 18.46
C ARG A 253 11.01 23.81 17.29
N GLU A 254 11.48 24.09 16.08
CA GLU A 254 10.63 24.10 14.88
C GLU A 254 10.16 22.67 14.49
N ILE A 255 10.99 21.65 14.72
CA ILE A 255 10.58 20.24 14.54
C ILE A 255 9.56 19.83 15.59
N GLU A 256 9.78 20.16 16.87
CA GLU A 256 8.83 19.83 17.93
C GLU A 256 7.49 20.52 17.72
N ALA A 257 7.49 21.80 17.33
CA ALA A 257 6.27 22.51 16.97
C ALA A 257 5.51 21.82 15.81
N ALA A 258 6.22 21.30 14.81
CA ALA A 258 5.61 20.54 13.72
C ALA A 258 5.01 19.20 14.21
N ARG A 259 5.70 18.48 15.10
CA ARG A 259 5.18 17.24 15.72
C ARG A 259 3.90 17.50 16.50
N VAL A 260 3.89 18.53 17.34
CA VAL A 260 2.72 18.94 18.13
C VAL A 260 1.57 19.38 17.23
N ALA A 261 1.85 20.13 16.16
CA ALA A 261 0.82 20.56 15.21
C ALA A 261 0.16 19.37 14.49
N VAL A 262 0.93 18.33 14.13
CA VAL A 262 0.38 17.10 13.57
C VAL A 262 -0.48 16.35 14.59
N ALA A 263 0.02 16.18 15.82
CA ALA A 263 -0.71 15.51 16.89
C ALA A 263 -2.05 16.19 17.23
N ASN A 264 -2.09 17.53 17.14
CA ASN A 264 -3.30 18.32 17.40
C ASN A 264 -4.20 18.53 16.17
N GLY A 265 -3.84 17.99 15.00
CA GLY A 265 -4.58 18.19 13.76
C GLY A 265 -4.57 19.63 13.21
N THR A 266 -3.66 20.48 13.71
CA THR A 266 -3.50 21.88 13.27
C THR A 266 -2.37 22.05 12.25
N ALA A 267 -1.76 20.95 11.80
CA ALA A 267 -0.68 20.94 10.85
C ALA A 267 -1.07 21.58 9.50
N PRO A 268 -0.21 22.44 8.90
CA PRO A 268 -0.51 23.15 7.66
C PRO A 268 -0.75 22.20 6.48
N ALA A 269 0.07 21.15 6.36
CA ALA A 269 -0.05 20.18 5.29
C ALA A 269 -1.12 19.14 5.66
N ARG A 270 -2.40 19.50 5.60
CA ARG A 270 -3.54 18.58 5.82
C ARG A 270 -3.35 17.35 4.93
N GLY A 271 -3.11 16.17 5.51
CA GLY A 271 -2.70 14.95 4.81
C GLY A 271 -3.48 14.73 3.51
N LYS A 272 -2.90 15.15 2.39
CA LYS A 272 -3.47 15.00 1.06
C LYS A 272 -3.17 13.60 0.53
N LEU A 273 -3.40 12.56 1.33
CA LEU A 273 -3.20 11.20 0.84
C LEU A 273 -4.53 10.62 0.35
N ILE A 274 -5.60 10.80 1.13
CA ILE A 274 -6.91 10.24 0.80
C ILE A 274 -7.53 10.98 -0.40
N ASP A 275 -7.58 12.32 -0.37
CA ASP A 275 -8.19 13.09 -1.45
C ASP A 275 -7.46 12.93 -2.78
N PRO A 276 -6.11 13.01 -2.88
CA PRO A 276 -5.37 12.68 -4.10
C PRO A 276 -5.41 11.22 -4.51
N MET A 277 -5.49 10.26 -3.58
CA MET A 277 -5.66 8.85 -3.95
C MET A 277 -7.04 8.61 -4.61
N LEU A 278 -8.09 9.27 -4.08
CA LEU A 278 -9.43 9.25 -4.67
C LEU A 278 -9.48 10.11 -5.96
N ASP A 279 -8.77 11.24 -6.01
CA ASP A 279 -8.68 12.13 -7.17
C ASP A 279 -7.87 11.52 -8.32
N CYS A 280 -6.81 10.76 -8.03
CA CYS A 280 -6.04 10.00 -9.03
C CYS A 280 -6.90 8.97 -9.76
N LEU A 281 -8.01 8.55 -9.15
CA LEU A 281 -8.96 7.60 -9.74
C LEU A 281 -10.22 8.29 -10.28
N LYS A 282 -10.37 9.61 -10.11
CA LYS A 282 -11.61 10.32 -10.50
C LYS A 282 -11.82 10.40 -12.00
N GLU A 283 -10.72 10.49 -12.77
CA GLU A 283 -10.74 10.53 -14.24
C GLU A 283 -10.41 9.18 -14.87
N TRP A 284 -10.09 8.18 -14.05
CA TRP A 284 -9.81 6.85 -14.55
C TRP A 284 -11.09 6.21 -15.06
N ASN A 285 -11.19 6.01 -16.37
CA ASN A 285 -12.29 5.30 -17.00
C ASN A 285 -12.31 3.79 -16.66
N GLY A 286 -11.32 3.30 -15.91
CA GLY A 286 -11.15 1.91 -15.50
C GLY A 286 -10.51 1.01 -16.54
N GLU A 287 -9.92 1.57 -17.60
CA GLU A 287 -9.17 0.83 -18.61
C GLU A 287 -7.65 1.08 -18.42
N PRO A 288 -6.78 0.09 -18.71
CA PRO A 288 -5.35 0.31 -18.80
C PRO A 288 -5.02 1.23 -19.99
N LEU A 289 -3.94 2.01 -19.90
CA LEU A 289 -3.46 2.81 -21.03
C LEU A 289 -3.14 1.91 -22.23
N PRO A 290 -3.53 2.28 -23.46
CA PRO A 290 -3.20 1.51 -24.65
C PRO A 290 -1.68 1.37 -24.82
N ILE A 291 -1.21 0.14 -25.11
CA ILE A 291 0.21 -0.21 -25.31
C ILE A 291 0.54 -0.48 -26.79
N ASN A 292 -0.29 0.00 -27.72
CA ASN A 292 -0.09 -0.12 -29.17
C ASN A 292 0.61 1.10 -29.75
#